data_AF-A0A7V8WHV6-F1
#
_entry.id   AF-A0A7V8WHV6-F1
#
_cell.length_a   1.000
_cell.length_b   1.000
_cell.length_c   1.000
_cell.angle_alpha   90.00
_cell.angle_beta   90.00
_cell.angle_gamma   90.00
#
_symmetry.space_group_name_H-M   'P 1'
#
loop_
_entity.id
_entity.type
_entity.pdbx_description
1 polymer ?
#
loop_
_entity_poly.entity_id
_entity_poly.type
_entity_poly.pdbx_seq_one_letter_code
_entity_poly.pdbx_strand_id
1 'polypeptide(L)'
;MAPASVTVVIPTKNEEGLIGEIVDSVRPYGDVLVIDGHSTDATRKVAEAHGARVVLDGGRGKGQAIRQAFNDATTDIVVFIDADGSHDPKDIPGLVAPIAAGTADLVIGSRGKGGSDELHGTLGQFIRYVGSQLIMLAINYRWGVRLSDSQNGFRAIRRDVGKALDLRSNLTTIEQEMLTRALKRG
;
A
#
# COMPACT_ATOMS: atom_id res chain seq x y z
N MET A 1 13.80 -21.30 3.81
CA MET A 1 12.70 -20.58 4.47
C MET A 1 11.58 -20.51 3.45
N ALA A 2 10.39 -21.04 3.73
CA ALA A 2 9.25 -20.83 2.83
C ALA A 2 9.05 -19.30 2.66
N PRO A 3 8.70 -18.80 1.47
CA PRO A 3 8.33 -17.40 1.34
C PRO A 3 7.25 -17.11 2.39
N ALA A 4 7.43 -16.04 3.18
CA ALA A 4 6.39 -15.62 4.11
C ALA A 4 5.10 -15.48 3.30
N SER A 5 4.01 -16.11 3.73
CA SER A 5 2.72 -15.96 3.05
C SER A 5 2.29 -14.50 3.18
N VAL A 6 2.00 -13.84 2.07
CA VAL A 6 1.60 -12.43 2.00
C VAL A 6 0.21 -12.32 1.37
N THR A 7 -0.60 -11.38 1.83
CA THR A 7 -1.82 -10.96 1.15
C THR A 7 -1.53 -9.63 0.47
N VAL A 8 -1.59 -9.61 -0.86
CA VAL A 8 -1.50 -8.39 -1.66
C VAL A 8 -2.91 -7.84 -1.83
N VAL A 9 -3.11 -6.64 -1.31
CA VAL A 9 -4.38 -5.94 -1.25
C VAL A 9 -4.39 -4.86 -2.32
N ILE A 10 -5.44 -4.87 -3.14
CA ILE A 10 -5.67 -3.87 -4.19
C ILE A 10 -7.00 -3.16 -3.89
N PRO A 11 -6.97 -1.95 -3.31
CA PRO A 11 -8.16 -1.12 -3.21
C PRO A 11 -8.56 -0.64 -4.61
N THR A 12 -9.81 -0.82 -5.01
CA THR A 12 -10.22 -0.59 -6.41
C THR A 12 -11.58 0.08 -6.49
N LYS A 13 -11.76 0.97 -7.48
CA LYS A 13 -13.07 1.53 -7.84
C LYS A 13 -13.09 1.93 -9.32
N ASN A 14 -13.86 1.22 -10.12
CA ASN A 14 -14.01 1.40 -11.56
C ASN A 14 -12.68 1.30 -12.34
N GLU A 15 -11.99 0.17 -12.23
CA GLU A 15 -10.68 -0.10 -12.84
C GLU A 15 -10.73 -1.33 -13.78
N GLU A 16 -11.86 -1.58 -14.45
CA GLU A 16 -12.03 -2.78 -15.30
C GLU A 16 -10.94 -2.94 -16.37
N GLY A 17 -10.35 -1.82 -16.82
CA GLY A 17 -9.32 -1.79 -17.85
C GLY A 17 -7.93 -2.22 -17.39
N LEU A 18 -7.58 -2.10 -16.11
CA LEU A 18 -6.25 -2.43 -15.59
C LEU A 18 -6.25 -3.55 -14.56
N ILE A 19 -7.36 -3.77 -13.85
CA ILE A 19 -7.36 -4.64 -12.67
C ILE A 19 -6.88 -6.07 -12.97
N GLY A 20 -7.17 -6.61 -14.15
CA GLY A 20 -6.70 -7.94 -14.57
C GLY A 20 -5.17 -8.02 -14.65
N GLU A 21 -4.54 -7.04 -15.30
CA GLU A 21 -3.08 -6.97 -15.43
C GLU A 21 -2.40 -6.81 -14.07
N ILE A 22 -2.97 -5.97 -13.19
CA ILE A 22 -2.45 -5.79 -11.83
C ILE A 22 -2.54 -7.08 -11.04
N VAL A 23 -3.68 -7.77 -11.05
CA VAL A 23 -3.86 -9.06 -10.37
C VAL A 23 -2.84 -10.08 -10.86
N ASP A 24 -2.66 -10.23 -12.17
CA ASP A 24 -1.69 -11.17 -12.75
C ASP A 24 -0.26 -10.84 -12.33
N SER A 25 0.07 -9.55 -12.29
CA SER A 25 1.40 -9.07 -11.96
C SER A 25 1.79 -9.31 -10.49
N VAL A 26 0.82 -9.30 -9.57
CA VAL A 26 1.07 -9.44 -8.12
C VAL A 26 0.89 -10.86 -7.60
N ARG A 27 0.15 -11.71 -8.32
CA ARG A 27 -0.14 -13.10 -7.94
C ARG A 27 1.09 -13.96 -7.63
N PRO A 28 2.26 -13.78 -8.29
CA PRO A 28 3.47 -14.52 -7.92
C PRO A 28 3.99 -14.24 -6.50
N TYR A 29 3.56 -13.14 -5.87
CA TYR A 29 4.07 -12.70 -4.56
C TYR A 29 3.16 -13.07 -3.38
N GLY A 30 1.91 -13.49 -3.62
CA GLY A 30 0.99 -13.86 -2.54
C GLY A 30 -0.47 -13.99 -2.93
N ASP A 31 -1.33 -14.18 -1.93
CA ASP A 31 -2.78 -14.19 -2.07
C ASP A 31 -3.27 -12.80 -2.51
N VAL A 32 -4.07 -12.72 -3.57
CA VAL A 32 -4.57 -11.43 -4.06
C VAL A 32 -5.96 -11.16 -3.50
N LEU A 33 -6.11 -10.03 -2.82
CA LEU A 33 -7.35 -9.53 -2.23
C LEU A 33 -7.70 -8.18 -2.83
N VAL A 34 -8.72 -8.13 -3.67
CA VAL A 34 -9.27 -6.88 -4.18
C VAL A 34 -10.35 -6.40 -3.22
N ILE A 35 -10.24 -5.15 -2.78
CA ILE A 35 -11.27 -4.49 -1.98
C ILE A 35 -11.98 -3.47 -2.87
N ASP A 36 -13.18 -3.83 -3.30
CA ASP A 36 -13.97 -3.05 -4.26
C ASP A 36 -14.83 -2.00 -3.57
N GLY A 37 -14.64 -0.74 -3.97
CA GLY A 37 -15.34 0.45 -3.49
C GLY A 37 -16.70 0.68 -4.14
N HIS A 38 -17.46 -0.40 -4.38
CA HIS A 38 -18.70 -0.44 -5.14
C HIS A 38 -18.54 0.00 -6.60
N SER A 39 -17.71 -0.70 -7.36
CA SER A 39 -17.57 -0.44 -8.79
C SER A 39 -18.86 -0.70 -9.56
N THR A 40 -19.16 0.19 -10.50
CA THR A 40 -20.33 0.14 -11.40
C THR A 40 -20.03 -0.52 -12.74
N ASP A 41 -18.76 -0.83 -13.00
CA ASP A 41 -18.25 -1.45 -14.22
C ASP A 41 -17.93 -2.95 -13.98
N ALA A 42 -17.18 -3.59 -14.90
CA ALA A 42 -16.84 -5.01 -14.80
C ALA A 42 -15.66 -5.33 -13.85
N THR A 43 -15.12 -4.35 -13.11
CA THR A 43 -13.92 -4.50 -12.25
C THR A 43 -13.91 -5.80 -11.44
N ARG A 44 -15.00 -6.08 -10.73
CA ARG A 44 -15.12 -7.24 -9.84
C ARG A 44 -15.01 -8.56 -10.61
N LYS A 45 -15.73 -8.66 -11.72
CA LYS A 45 -15.75 -9.85 -12.57
C LYS A 45 -14.38 -10.10 -13.20
N VAL A 46 -13.71 -9.04 -13.64
CA VAL A 46 -12.35 -9.13 -14.20
C VAL A 46 -11.37 -9.60 -13.11
N ALA A 47 -11.38 -8.98 -11.92
CA ALA A 47 -10.51 -9.38 -10.82
C ALA A 47 -10.66 -10.86 -10.43
N GLU A 48 -11.90 -11.34 -10.29
CA GLU A 48 -12.19 -12.75 -9.98
C GLU A 48 -11.71 -13.70 -11.09
N ALA A 49 -11.90 -13.32 -12.36
CA ALA A 49 -11.46 -14.12 -13.51
C ALA A 49 -9.92 -14.29 -13.55
N HIS A 50 -9.17 -13.31 -13.06
CA HIS A 50 -7.72 -13.36 -12.92
C HIS A 50 -7.26 -14.06 -11.62
N GLY A 51 -8.20 -14.52 -10.79
CA GLY A 51 -7.93 -15.34 -9.60
C GLY A 51 -7.76 -14.55 -8.31
N ALA A 52 -8.15 -13.27 -8.27
CA ALA A 52 -8.22 -12.52 -7.03
C ALA A 52 -9.50 -12.86 -6.25
N ARG A 53 -9.40 -12.83 -4.92
CA ARG A 53 -10.57 -12.79 -4.06
C ARG A 53 -11.08 -11.35 -3.97
N VAL A 54 -12.36 -11.13 -4.21
CA VAL A 54 -12.98 -9.80 -4.17
C VAL A 54 -13.86 -9.68 -2.93
N VAL A 55 -13.72 -8.57 -2.21
CA VAL A 55 -14.58 -8.18 -1.09
C VAL A 55 -15.06 -6.76 -1.30
N LEU A 56 -16.32 -6.47 -1.00
CA LEU A 56 -16.84 -5.10 -1.02
C LEU A 56 -16.44 -4.38 0.26
N ASP A 57 -15.99 -3.13 0.14
CA ASP A 57 -15.99 -2.24 1.30
C ASP A 57 -17.41 -1.70 1.58
N GLY A 58 -17.56 -0.76 2.53
CA GLY A 58 -18.85 -0.12 2.80
C GLY A 58 -19.03 1.24 2.15
N GLY A 59 -18.29 1.53 1.08
CA GLY A 59 -18.48 2.66 0.18
C GLY A 59 -17.98 4.01 0.69
N ARG A 60 -17.19 4.07 1.77
CA ARG A 60 -16.72 5.35 2.35
C ARG A 60 -15.34 5.80 1.85
N GLY A 61 -14.74 5.07 0.91
CA GLY A 61 -13.47 5.41 0.26
C GLY A 61 -12.29 4.58 0.74
N LYS A 62 -11.09 4.90 0.23
CA LYS A 62 -9.83 4.12 0.41
C LYS A 62 -9.53 3.76 1.86
N GLY A 63 -9.86 4.63 2.80
CA GLY A 63 -9.65 4.36 4.22
C GLY A 63 -10.52 3.25 4.78
N GLN A 64 -11.74 3.10 4.29
CA GLN A 64 -12.55 1.94 4.64
C GLN A 64 -12.00 0.66 3.99
N ALA A 65 -11.60 0.73 2.72
CA ALA A 65 -10.99 -0.40 2.03
C ALA A 65 -9.77 -0.96 2.78
N ILE A 66 -8.87 -0.08 3.24
CA ILE A 66 -7.68 -0.48 4.02
C ILE A 66 -8.05 -1.13 5.36
N ARG A 67 -9.07 -0.61 6.07
CA ARG A 67 -9.53 -1.24 7.31
C ARG A 67 -10.16 -2.60 7.06
N GLN A 68 -10.96 -2.72 6.00
CA GLN A 68 -11.57 -3.99 5.60
C GLN A 68 -10.50 -5.02 5.26
N ALA A 69 -9.46 -4.61 4.54
CA ALA A 69 -8.34 -5.47 4.18
C ALA A 69 -7.69 -6.15 5.37
N PHE A 70 -7.52 -5.47 6.52
CA PHE A 70 -6.95 -6.11 7.71
C PHE A 70 -7.84 -7.22 8.27
N ASN A 71 -9.16 -7.10 8.14
CA ASN A 71 -10.10 -8.14 8.56
C ASN A 71 -10.04 -9.34 7.62
N ASP A 72 -10.06 -9.08 6.32
CA ASP A 72 -10.15 -10.11 5.27
C ASP A 72 -8.82 -10.72 4.84
N ALA A 73 -7.67 -10.12 5.14
CA ALA A 73 -6.37 -10.70 4.84
C ALA A 73 -6.22 -12.05 5.56
N THR A 74 -5.65 -13.04 4.87
CA THR A 74 -5.50 -14.42 5.36
C THR A 74 -4.13 -14.65 5.98
N THR A 75 -3.19 -13.75 5.76
CA THR A 75 -1.78 -13.90 6.14
C THR A 75 -1.33 -12.86 7.17
N ASP A 76 -0.14 -13.06 7.74
CA ASP A 76 0.42 -12.16 8.76
C ASP A 76 1.00 -10.87 8.19
N ILE A 77 1.39 -10.85 6.91
CA ILE A 77 1.91 -9.66 6.23
C ILE A 77 0.89 -9.24 5.16
N VAL A 78 0.53 -7.96 5.19
CA VAL A 78 -0.38 -7.32 4.24
C VAL A 78 0.39 -6.30 3.43
N VAL A 79 0.35 -6.43 2.12
CA VAL A 79 0.92 -5.46 1.17
C VAL A 79 -0.21 -4.73 0.51
N PHE A 80 -0.17 -3.41 0.44
CA PHE A 80 -1.11 -2.59 -0.31
C PHE A 80 -0.44 -2.12 -1.59
N ILE A 81 -1.14 -2.21 -2.72
CA ILE A 81 -0.72 -1.66 -4.01
C ILE A 81 -1.95 -1.06 -4.70
N ASP A 82 -1.77 0.09 -5.36
CA ASP A 82 -2.86 0.76 -6.07
C ASP A 82 -3.10 0.10 -7.45
N ALA A 83 -4.34 0.19 -7.94
CA ALA A 83 -4.78 -0.47 -9.18
C ALA A 83 -4.40 0.30 -10.47
N ASP A 84 -3.59 1.35 -10.38
CA ASP A 84 -3.28 2.28 -11.47
C ASP A 84 -1.97 1.97 -12.22
N GLY A 85 -1.26 0.91 -11.82
CA GLY A 85 0.01 0.49 -12.43
C GLY A 85 1.20 1.38 -12.10
N SER A 86 1.08 2.30 -11.13
CA SER A 86 2.16 3.22 -10.75
C SER A 86 3.33 2.58 -9.96
N HIS A 87 3.23 1.30 -9.64
CA HIS A 87 4.20 0.55 -8.83
C HIS A 87 4.62 -0.74 -9.51
N ASP A 88 5.91 -1.09 -9.41
CA ASP A 88 6.42 -2.38 -9.89
C ASP A 88 6.24 -3.46 -8.81
N PRO A 89 5.43 -4.51 -9.04
CA PRO A 89 5.26 -5.62 -8.11
C PRO A 89 6.56 -6.33 -7.72
N LYS A 90 7.63 -6.20 -8.52
CA LYS A 90 8.97 -6.74 -8.20
C LYS A 90 9.58 -6.14 -6.95
N ASP A 91 9.07 -5.01 -6.47
CA ASP A 91 9.50 -4.39 -5.23
C ASP A 91 8.83 -5.01 -3.99
N ILE A 92 7.77 -5.82 -4.14
CA ILE A 92 7.05 -6.47 -3.03
C ILE A 92 8.00 -7.26 -2.11
N PRO A 93 8.93 -8.11 -2.60
CA PRO A 93 9.90 -8.80 -1.75
C PRO A 93 10.74 -7.84 -0.89
N GLY A 94 11.10 -6.67 -1.41
CA GLY A 94 11.86 -5.64 -0.68
C GLY A 94 11.06 -5.01 0.45
N LEU A 95 9.74 -4.85 0.29
CA LEU A 95 8.85 -4.40 1.36
C LEU A 95 8.63 -5.47 2.43
N VAL A 96 8.52 -6.73 2.01
CA VAL A 96 8.18 -7.85 2.88
C VAL A 96 9.38 -8.33 3.71
N ALA A 97 10.60 -8.29 3.14
CA ALA A 97 11.78 -8.86 3.78
C ALA A 97 12.10 -8.29 5.18
N PRO A 98 12.05 -6.97 5.44
CA PRO A 98 12.28 -6.43 6.80
C PRO A 98 11.22 -6.90 7.80
N ILE A 99 9.98 -7.07 7.34
CA ILE A 99 8.86 -7.52 8.18
C ILE A 99 9.00 -8.99 8.53
N ALA A 100 9.30 -9.82 7.53
CA ALA A 100 9.55 -11.25 7.72
C ALA A 100 10.78 -11.51 8.61
N ALA A 101 11.77 -10.62 8.60
CA ALA A 101 12.94 -10.66 9.47
C ALA A 101 12.67 -10.14 10.90
N GLY A 102 11.48 -9.58 11.17
CA GLY A 102 11.15 -8.97 12.47
C GLY A 102 11.91 -7.68 12.76
N THR A 103 12.45 -7.01 11.74
CA THR A 103 13.21 -5.75 11.89
C THR A 103 12.37 -4.51 11.59
N ALA A 104 11.14 -4.68 11.10
CA ALA A 104 10.16 -3.62 10.94
C ALA A 104 8.73 -4.16 11.04
N ASP A 105 7.80 -3.35 11.54
CA ASP A 105 6.36 -3.68 11.53
C ASP A 105 5.62 -3.07 10.33
N LEU A 106 6.14 -1.98 9.77
CA LEU A 106 5.62 -1.25 8.61
C LEU A 106 6.79 -0.83 7.70
N VAL A 107 6.68 -1.10 6.41
CA VAL A 107 7.63 -0.70 5.38
C VAL A 107 6.87 0.03 4.27
N ILE A 108 7.35 1.19 3.87
CA ILE A 108 6.72 2.01 2.83
C ILE A 108 7.65 2.11 1.64
N GLY A 109 7.14 1.82 0.44
CA GLY A 109 7.88 1.97 -0.81
C GLY A 109 8.21 3.43 -1.08
N SER A 110 9.30 3.69 -1.81
CA SER A 110 9.69 5.04 -2.17
C SER A 110 9.93 5.17 -3.65
N ARG A 111 9.30 6.19 -4.24
CA ARG A 111 9.54 6.58 -5.63
C ARG A 111 10.92 7.21 -5.82
N GLY A 112 11.46 7.86 -4.79
CA GLY A 112 12.74 8.59 -4.85
C GLY A 112 14.01 7.72 -4.86
N LYS A 113 13.95 6.45 -4.42
CA LYS A 113 15.13 5.55 -4.42
C LYS A 113 15.24 4.68 -5.67
N GLY A 114 14.21 4.64 -6.51
CA GLY A 114 14.10 3.77 -7.69
C GLY A 114 14.42 4.44 -9.03
N GLY A 115 14.83 5.71 -9.05
CA GLY A 115 15.16 6.40 -10.30
C GLY A 115 13.95 6.71 -11.18
N SER A 116 12.86 7.23 -10.60
CA SER A 116 11.79 7.83 -11.39
C SER A 116 12.23 9.19 -11.95
N ASP A 117 11.79 9.50 -13.18
CA ASP A 117 11.98 10.72 -13.98
C ASP A 117 11.56 12.07 -13.32
N GLU A 118 11.58 12.20 -11.99
CA GLU A 118 11.42 13.49 -11.29
C GLU A 118 12.61 14.44 -11.49
N LEU A 119 13.67 14.00 -12.17
CA LEU A 119 14.81 14.84 -12.53
C LEU A 119 14.56 15.74 -13.76
N HIS A 120 13.41 15.63 -14.44
CA HIS A 120 13.09 16.44 -15.62
C HIS A 120 11.96 17.48 -15.36
N GLY A 121 12.34 18.72 -15.00
CA GLY A 121 11.91 19.87 -15.81
C GLY A 121 11.01 20.99 -15.25
N THR A 122 10.37 20.93 -14.07
CA THR A 122 9.53 22.08 -13.60
C THR A 122 9.71 22.49 -12.12
N LEU A 123 9.64 23.81 -11.87
CA LEU A 123 9.77 24.41 -10.53
C LEU A 123 8.73 23.88 -9.53
N GLY A 124 7.51 23.57 -9.98
CA GLY A 124 6.45 23.02 -9.14
C GLY A 124 6.70 21.57 -8.69
N GLN A 125 7.37 20.75 -9.52
CA GLN A 125 7.82 19.41 -9.12
C GLN A 125 8.98 19.50 -8.13
N PHE A 126 9.91 20.43 -8.34
CA PHE A 126 11.00 20.69 -7.40
C PHE A 126 10.50 21.13 -6.01
N ILE A 127 9.53 22.05 -5.93
CA ILE A 127 8.93 22.46 -4.65
C ILE A 127 8.23 21.29 -3.96
N ARG A 128 7.51 20.44 -4.70
CA ARG A 128 6.88 19.23 -4.15
C ARG A 128 7.91 18.24 -3.63
N TYR A 129 8.99 18.03 -4.37
CA TYR A 129 10.10 17.17 -3.96
C TYR A 129 10.80 17.71 -2.71
N VAL A 130 11.18 18.99 -2.67
CA VAL A 130 11.80 19.58 -1.48
C VAL A 130 10.86 19.56 -0.28
N GLY A 131 9.57 19.83 -0.49
CA GLY A 131 8.54 19.74 0.54
C GLY A 131 8.40 18.32 1.10
N SER A 132 8.35 17.30 0.23
CA SER A 132 8.28 15.90 0.67
C SER A 132 9.55 15.47 1.40
N GLN A 133 10.74 15.89 0.94
CA GLN A 133 12.01 15.62 1.62
C GLN A 133 12.12 16.31 2.99
N LEU A 134 11.63 17.54 3.15
CA LEU A 134 11.61 18.24 4.44
C LEU A 134 10.65 17.56 5.43
N ILE A 135 9.48 17.12 4.97
CA ILE A 135 8.55 16.36 5.79
C ILE A 135 9.17 15.00 6.17
N MET A 136 9.80 14.30 5.23
CA MET A 136 10.57 13.07 5.48
C MET A 136 11.64 13.29 6.54
N LEU A 137 12.46 14.32 6.40
CA LEU A 137 13.55 14.62 7.32
C LEU A 137 13.02 14.96 8.71
N ALA A 138 11.95 15.74 8.80
CA ALA A 138 11.30 16.06 10.08
C ALA A 138 10.75 14.80 10.77
N ILE A 139 10.15 13.88 10.02
CA ILE A 139 9.63 12.62 10.57
C ILE A 139 10.79 11.70 11.00
N ASN A 140 11.80 11.53 10.15
CA ASN A 140 12.98 10.72 10.45
C ASN A 140 13.74 11.25 11.68
N TYR A 141 13.91 12.57 11.78
CA TYR A 141 14.56 13.20 12.93
C TYR A 141 13.72 13.07 14.21
N ARG A 142 12.40 13.23 14.12
CA ARG A 142 11.51 13.18 15.29
C ARG A 142 11.33 11.78 15.86
N TRP A 143 11.28 10.75 15.01
CA TRP A 143 10.96 9.38 15.42
C TRP A 143 12.11 8.38 15.24
N GLY A 144 13.30 8.83 14.81
CA GLY A 144 14.48 7.96 14.66
C GLY A 144 14.36 6.92 13.53
N VAL A 145 13.42 7.10 12.62
CA VAL A 145 13.14 6.18 11.50
C VAL A 145 13.86 6.60 10.21
N ARG A 146 13.88 5.70 9.22
CA ARG A 146 14.44 5.97 7.88
C ARG A 146 13.37 5.81 6.80
N LEU A 147 12.34 6.67 6.86
CA LEU A 147 11.33 6.75 5.82
C LEU A 147 11.90 7.36 4.56
N SER A 148 11.42 6.85 3.43
CA SER A 148 11.77 7.33 2.09
C SER A 148 10.57 7.82 1.27
N ASP A 149 9.34 7.61 1.76
CA ASP A 149 8.09 8.26 1.31
C ASP A 149 7.03 8.10 2.43
N SER A 150 6.07 9.02 2.54
CA SER A 150 4.96 8.99 3.52
C SER A 150 3.61 8.89 2.84
N GLN A 151 3.50 9.27 1.56
CA GLN A 151 2.25 9.40 0.83
C GLN A 151 2.08 8.28 -0.22
N ASN A 152 2.94 7.27 -0.17
CA ASN A 152 2.94 6.20 -1.15
C ASN A 152 1.95 5.10 -0.74
N GLY A 153 0.94 4.83 -1.58
CA GLY A 153 0.00 3.73 -1.39
C GLY A 153 0.69 2.37 -1.24
N PHE A 154 1.84 2.21 -1.89
CA PHE A 154 2.65 0.99 -1.85
C PHE A 154 3.40 0.79 -0.54
N ARG A 155 2.90 -0.13 0.29
CA ARG A 155 3.42 -0.39 1.64
C ARG A 155 3.14 -1.82 2.08
N ALA A 156 3.96 -2.35 2.97
CA ALA A 156 3.74 -3.61 3.67
C ALA A 156 3.64 -3.37 5.17
N ILE A 157 2.76 -4.10 5.85
CA ILE A 157 2.59 -4.00 7.30
C ILE A 157 2.24 -5.37 7.89
N ARG A 158 2.65 -5.64 9.13
CA ARG A 158 2.12 -6.77 9.88
C ARG A 158 0.64 -6.57 10.17
N ARG A 159 -0.16 -7.60 9.91
CA ARG A 159 -1.63 -7.57 10.00
C ARG A 159 -2.10 -7.23 11.41
N ASP A 160 -1.48 -7.81 12.44
CA ASP A 160 -1.81 -7.55 13.84
C ASP A 160 -1.51 -6.09 14.22
N VAL A 161 -0.36 -5.56 13.79
CA VAL A 161 0.00 -4.16 13.98
C VAL A 161 -1.02 -3.26 13.29
N GLY A 162 -1.33 -3.51 12.02
CA GLY A 162 -2.32 -2.77 11.24
C GLY A 162 -3.70 -2.72 11.91
N LYS A 163 -4.19 -3.85 12.43
CA LYS A 163 -5.43 -3.91 13.23
C LYS A 163 -5.32 -3.07 14.50
N ALA A 164 -4.18 -3.15 15.18
CA ALA A 164 -4.00 -2.50 16.45
C ALA A 164 -3.94 -0.96 16.32
N LEU A 165 -3.55 -0.40 15.16
CA LEU A 165 -3.43 1.05 14.95
C LEU A 165 -4.77 1.82 15.10
N ASP A 166 -5.92 1.14 15.04
CA ASP A 166 -7.25 1.76 15.17
C ASP A 166 -7.50 2.94 14.19
N LEU A 167 -7.15 2.75 12.92
CA LEU A 167 -7.27 3.78 11.88
C LEU A 167 -8.72 4.28 11.75
N ARG A 168 -8.93 5.58 11.48
CA ARG A 168 -10.27 6.21 11.43
C ARG A 168 -10.53 7.02 10.17
N SER A 169 -9.50 7.50 9.48
CA SER A 169 -9.65 8.30 8.26
C SER A 169 -10.32 7.51 7.14
N ASN A 170 -11.27 8.11 6.41
CA ASN A 170 -12.03 7.44 5.35
C ASN A 170 -11.44 7.59 3.94
N LEU A 171 -10.60 8.60 3.74
CA LEU A 171 -10.00 8.92 2.44
C LEU A 171 -8.52 8.53 2.42
N THR A 172 -7.77 9.06 1.45
CA THR A 172 -6.31 8.87 1.31
C THR A 172 -5.52 9.31 2.54
N THR A 173 -6.06 10.18 3.39
CA THR A 173 -5.44 10.62 4.65
C THR A 173 -5.18 9.47 5.64
N ILE A 174 -5.84 8.32 5.48
CA ILE A 174 -5.55 7.11 6.26
C ILE A 174 -4.10 6.67 6.15
N GLU A 175 -3.45 6.98 5.04
CA GLU A 175 -2.08 6.61 4.78
C GLU A 175 -1.10 7.34 5.71
N GLN A 176 -1.35 8.64 5.93
CA GLN A 176 -0.63 9.46 6.89
C GLN A 176 -0.96 9.05 8.33
N GLU A 177 -2.23 8.75 8.58
CA GLU A 177 -2.67 8.27 9.88
C GLU A 177 -1.95 6.97 10.27
N MET A 178 -1.88 6.01 9.34
CA MET A 178 -1.20 4.74 9.54
C MET A 178 0.27 4.95 9.90
N LEU A 179 0.98 5.77 9.14
CA LEU A 179 2.37 6.09 9.43
C LEU A 179 2.51 6.77 10.81
N THR A 180 1.73 7.81 11.07
CA THR A 180 1.82 8.59 12.31
C THR A 180 1.50 7.73 13.54
N ARG A 181 0.52 6.85 13.45
CA ARG A 181 0.15 5.95 14.55
C ARG A 181 1.15 4.82 14.73
N ALA A 182 1.74 4.30 13.66
CA ALA A 182 2.81 3.32 13.75
C ALA A 182 4.01 3.90 14.51
N LEU A 183 4.48 5.08 14.08
CA LEU A 183 5.61 5.77 14.73
C LEU A 183 5.37 6.11 16.21
N LYS A 184 4.12 6.34 16.62
CA LYS A 184 3.78 6.59 18.03
C LYS A 184 3.85 5.35 18.90
N ARG A 185 3.84 4.15 18.32
CA ARG A 185 3.86 2.88 19.07
C ARG A 185 5.25 2.28 19.23
N GLY A 186 6.23 2.79 18.49
CA GLY A 186 7.59 2.23 18.41
C GLY A 186 7.76 1.41 17.15
#